data_AF-A0A087N0E0-F1
#
_entry.id   AF-A0A087N0E0-F1
#
_cell.length_a   1.000
_cell.length_b   1.000
_cell.length_c   1.000
_cell.angle_alpha   90.00
_cell.angle_beta   90.00
_cell.angle_gamma   90.00
#
_symmetry.space_group_name_H-M   'P 1'
#
loop_
_entity.id
_entity.type
_entity.pdbx_description
1 polymer ?
#
loop_
_entity_poly.entity_id
_entity_poly.type
_entity_poly.pdbx_seq_one_letter_code
_entity_poly.pdbx_strand_id
1 'polypeptide(L)'
;MPFITQVNAREVMDSRGNPTVEVEVFTESGAFGRAIVPSGASTGEYEAVELRDGDKSRYLGKGVLKAVENVNTVIAQELEGQYSVLDQVVIDNALIELDGTENKGNLGANAILGVSMAVAHAAADYLDLPLYQYLGGVNAKQLPVPMMNIVNGGEHADNNVDIQEFMIMPVGAESFRHALRMGAEIFHSLKKVLQDKGLNTAVGDEGGFAPNLSSNEEALATIIEAIEKAGYKPGEEVRLAMDAASSEFYDKEKGVYNLAGEGVVKTSAEMVEWYAELCEKYPIISIEDGLDENDWDGHKLLTERIGDKVQLVGDDLFVTNTKKLAAGIEQGVGNSILIKVNQIGTLTETFDAIEMAKRAGYTAVISHRSGESEDVTIADIAVATNAGQIKTGAPSRTDRVAKYNQLLRIEDQLHATAKYEGLQSFYNIKK
;
A
#
# COMPACT_ATOMS: atom_id res chain seq x y z
N MET A 1 18.12 -26.85 -12.46
CA MET A 1 17.03 -27.62 -11.82
C MET A 1 16.38 -26.71 -10.79
N PRO A 2 15.06 -26.86 -10.54
CA PRO A 2 14.29 -25.86 -9.79
C PRO A 2 14.52 -25.91 -8.28
N PHE A 3 15.30 -26.87 -7.78
CA PHE A 3 15.56 -27.01 -6.35
C PHE A 3 16.36 -25.84 -5.80
N ILE A 4 15.92 -25.31 -4.67
CA ILE A 4 16.61 -24.25 -3.93
C ILE A 4 17.93 -24.82 -3.41
N THR A 5 19.03 -24.14 -3.70
CA THR A 5 20.38 -24.54 -3.24
C THR A 5 20.99 -23.55 -2.27
N GLN A 6 20.48 -22.33 -2.24
CA GLN A 6 21.01 -21.31 -1.33
C GLN A 6 19.93 -20.28 -0.99
N VAL A 7 19.81 -19.96 0.29
CA VAL A 7 18.99 -18.87 0.82
C VAL A 7 19.87 -18.00 1.72
N ASN A 8 20.12 -16.75 1.34
CA ASN A 8 20.89 -15.82 2.18
C ASN A 8 20.13 -14.53 2.42
N ALA A 9 20.28 -13.97 3.62
CA ALA A 9 19.85 -12.62 3.96
C ALA A 9 21.01 -11.70 4.33
N ARG A 10 20.76 -10.40 4.17
CA ARG A 10 21.63 -9.33 4.67
C ARG A 10 20.81 -8.14 5.17
N GLU A 11 21.44 -7.34 6.03
CA GLU A 11 20.91 -6.06 6.49
C GLU A 11 21.22 -4.97 5.44
N VAL A 12 20.18 -4.32 4.94
CA VAL A 12 20.24 -3.14 4.05
C VAL A 12 19.46 -1.98 4.67
N MET A 13 19.24 -0.89 3.94
CA MET A 13 18.57 0.32 4.45
C MET A 13 17.29 0.61 3.68
N ASP A 14 16.23 1.00 4.39
CA ASP A 14 14.99 1.53 3.80
C ASP A 14 15.15 3.01 3.38
N SER A 15 14.11 3.55 2.74
CA SER A 15 14.10 4.91 2.21
C SER A 15 14.10 6.01 3.28
N ARG A 16 13.92 5.65 4.55
CA ARG A 16 14.01 6.53 5.72
C ARG A 16 15.35 6.40 6.45
N GLY A 17 16.24 5.53 5.96
CA GLY A 17 17.53 5.28 6.58
C GLY A 17 17.43 4.42 7.85
N ASN A 18 16.43 3.55 7.95
CA ASN A 18 16.38 2.48 8.97
C ASN A 18 16.82 1.14 8.36
N PRO A 19 17.43 0.24 9.14
CA PRO A 19 17.76 -1.10 8.66
C PRO A 19 16.53 -1.89 8.20
N THR A 20 16.69 -2.73 7.18
CA THR A 20 15.69 -3.72 6.73
C THR A 20 16.37 -4.97 6.17
N VAL A 21 15.59 -6.02 5.89
CA VAL A 21 16.07 -7.32 5.41
C VAL A 21 16.01 -7.39 3.88
N GLU A 22 17.12 -7.79 3.28
CA GLU A 22 17.17 -8.27 1.88
C GLU A 22 17.46 -9.76 1.89
N VAL A 23 16.76 -10.53 1.04
CA VAL A 23 16.98 -11.97 0.86
C VAL A 23 17.28 -12.28 -0.59
N GLU A 24 18.21 -13.21 -0.81
CA GLU A 24 18.55 -13.80 -2.10
C GLU A 24 18.35 -15.32 -2.07
N VAL A 25 17.75 -15.85 -3.14
CA VAL A 25 17.50 -17.27 -3.34
C VAL A 25 18.13 -17.71 -4.66
N PHE A 26 18.85 -18.84 -4.61
CA PHE A 26 19.44 -19.47 -5.79
C PHE A 26 18.90 -20.88 -5.98
N THR A 27 18.71 -21.28 -7.24
CA THR A 27 18.39 -22.65 -7.62
C THR A 27 19.62 -23.40 -8.14
N GLU A 28 19.52 -24.72 -8.22
CA GLU A 28 20.56 -25.58 -8.80
C GLU A 28 20.85 -25.28 -10.29
N SER A 29 19.88 -24.70 -11.02
CA SER A 29 20.13 -24.20 -12.39
C SER A 29 20.94 -22.91 -12.45
N GLY A 30 21.10 -22.23 -11.32
CA GLY A 30 21.62 -20.86 -11.27
C GLY A 30 20.54 -19.77 -11.41
N ALA A 31 19.24 -20.11 -11.41
CA ALA A 31 18.19 -19.10 -11.35
C ALA A 31 18.26 -18.33 -10.02
N PHE A 32 17.93 -17.05 -10.06
CA PHE A 32 18.19 -16.09 -8.99
C PHE A 32 16.96 -15.24 -8.69
N GLY A 33 16.69 -15.03 -7.40
CA GLY A 33 15.67 -14.12 -6.93
C GLY A 33 16.15 -13.30 -5.76
N ARG A 34 15.70 -12.04 -5.69
CA ARG A 34 16.06 -11.12 -4.63
C ARG A 34 14.87 -10.26 -4.26
N ALA A 35 14.72 -10.01 -2.96
CA ALA A 35 13.64 -9.19 -2.42
C ALA A 35 14.13 -8.35 -1.25
N ILE A 36 13.66 -7.11 -1.17
CA ILE A 36 13.90 -6.23 -0.01
C ILE A 36 12.56 -5.94 0.66
N VAL A 37 12.50 -6.16 1.96
CA VAL A 37 11.26 -6.02 2.73
C VAL A 37 10.99 -4.56 3.11
N PRO A 38 9.78 -4.02 2.88
CA PRO A 38 9.43 -2.67 3.33
C PRO A 38 9.11 -2.64 4.82
N SER A 39 9.09 -1.44 5.41
CA SER A 39 8.84 -1.20 6.84
C SER A 39 7.75 -0.13 7.05
N GLY A 40 6.84 -0.35 7.99
CA GLY A 40 5.89 0.67 8.45
C GLY A 40 6.50 1.74 9.34
N ALA A 41 5.78 2.86 9.54
CA ALA A 41 6.05 3.83 10.60
C ALA A 41 5.33 3.43 11.90
N SER A 42 4.07 3.02 11.75
CA SER A 42 3.22 2.41 12.76
C SER A 42 3.04 0.92 12.46
N THR A 43 2.76 0.13 13.50
CA THR A 43 2.37 -1.27 13.45
C THR A 43 1.09 -1.45 14.25
N GLY A 44 0.00 -1.84 13.59
CA GLY A 44 -1.27 -2.16 14.26
C GLY A 44 -1.18 -3.39 15.16
N GLU A 45 -2.12 -3.52 16.10
CA GLU A 45 -2.11 -4.58 17.13
C GLU A 45 -2.24 -6.01 16.56
N TYR A 46 -2.85 -6.15 15.38
CA TYR A 46 -3.19 -7.44 14.76
C TYR A 46 -2.32 -7.78 13.53
N GLU A 47 -1.24 -7.04 13.31
CA GLU A 47 -0.30 -7.25 12.20
C GLU A 47 0.71 -8.37 12.49
N ALA A 48 1.26 -8.96 11.42
CA ALA A 48 2.48 -9.74 11.51
C ALA A 48 3.64 -8.85 11.99
N VAL A 49 4.47 -9.37 12.89
CA VAL A 49 5.44 -8.56 13.63
C VAL A 49 6.80 -8.58 12.97
N GLU A 50 7.31 -7.38 12.67
CA GLU A 50 8.69 -7.19 12.26
C GLU A 50 9.67 -7.47 13.42
N LEU A 51 10.67 -8.32 13.20
CA LEU A 51 11.68 -8.59 14.22
C LEU A 51 12.83 -7.57 14.16
N ARG A 52 12.99 -6.80 15.23
CA ARG A 52 14.06 -5.83 15.46
C ARG A 52 15.04 -6.31 16.54
N ASP A 53 16.28 -5.84 16.46
CA ASP A 53 17.36 -6.23 17.39
C ASP A 53 17.12 -5.70 18.80
N GLY A 54 16.59 -4.48 18.93
CA GLY A 54 16.41 -3.79 20.22
C GLY A 54 17.71 -3.28 20.84
N ASP A 55 18.85 -3.46 20.16
CA ASP A 55 20.15 -2.95 20.60
C ASP A 55 20.27 -1.44 20.35
N LYS A 56 20.07 -0.65 21.40
CA LYS A 56 20.15 0.82 21.35
C LYS A 56 21.50 1.36 20.87
N SER A 57 22.57 0.57 20.89
CA SER A 57 23.88 0.97 20.39
C SER A 57 23.99 0.93 18.86
N ARG A 58 23.08 0.22 18.17
CA ARG A 58 23.03 0.09 16.70
C ARG A 58 21.70 0.60 16.16
N TYR A 59 21.76 1.60 15.27
CA TYR A 59 20.57 2.16 14.61
C TYR A 59 19.42 2.47 15.57
N LEU A 60 19.74 2.96 16.78
CA LEU A 60 18.75 3.30 17.81
C LEU A 60 17.83 2.12 18.22
N GLY A 61 18.32 0.87 18.11
CA GLY A 61 17.53 -0.34 18.40
C GLY A 61 16.82 -0.94 17.19
N LYS A 62 16.91 -0.31 16.01
CA LYS A 62 16.20 -0.73 14.79
C LYS A 62 16.99 -1.68 13.89
N GLY A 63 18.14 -2.20 14.33
CA GLY A 63 18.86 -3.25 13.59
C GLY A 63 17.98 -4.47 13.32
N VAL A 64 18.31 -5.25 12.30
CA VAL A 64 17.57 -6.47 11.89
C VAL A 64 18.47 -7.70 11.80
N LEU A 65 19.60 -7.71 12.52
CA LEU A 65 20.54 -8.84 12.48
C LEU A 65 19.91 -10.13 12.98
N LYS A 66 18.98 -10.09 13.94
CA LYS A 66 18.24 -11.29 14.38
C LYS A 66 17.41 -11.90 13.26
N ALA A 67 16.67 -11.07 12.51
CA ALA A 67 15.89 -11.53 11.36
C ALA A 67 16.79 -12.09 10.26
N VAL A 68 17.91 -11.42 9.98
CA VAL A 68 18.94 -11.88 9.02
C VAL A 68 19.54 -13.22 9.46
N GLU A 69 19.84 -13.39 10.75
CA GLU A 69 20.34 -14.64 11.32
C GLU A 69 19.30 -15.76 11.19
N ASN A 70 18.03 -15.49 11.49
CA ASN A 70 16.94 -16.45 11.33
C ASN A 70 16.82 -16.93 9.87
N VAL A 71 16.97 -16.05 8.88
CA VAL A 71 16.99 -16.47 7.46
C VAL A 71 18.21 -17.36 7.16
N ASN A 72 19.41 -16.88 7.51
CA ASN A 72 20.68 -17.54 7.16
C ASN A 72 20.93 -18.86 7.88
N THR A 73 20.21 -19.14 8.97
CA THR A 73 20.42 -20.34 9.79
C THR A 73 19.19 -21.24 9.80
N VAL A 74 18.07 -20.76 10.35
CA VAL A 74 16.87 -21.57 10.57
C VAL A 74 16.12 -21.82 9.27
N ILE A 75 15.80 -20.76 8.52
CA ILE A 75 15.03 -20.88 7.27
C ILE A 75 15.86 -21.53 6.16
N ALA A 76 17.13 -21.14 6.00
CA ALA A 76 18.02 -21.74 5.01
C ALA A 76 18.15 -23.26 5.20
N GLN A 77 18.34 -23.71 6.46
CA GLN A 77 18.41 -25.14 6.76
C GLN A 77 17.11 -25.90 6.41
N GLU A 78 15.95 -25.27 6.59
CA GLU A 78 14.68 -25.87 6.21
C GLU A 78 14.53 -25.96 4.69
N LEU A 79 14.87 -24.91 3.94
CA LEU A 79 14.53 -24.85 2.51
C LEU A 79 15.57 -25.50 1.57
N GLU A 80 16.86 -25.38 1.88
CA GLU A 80 17.94 -25.77 0.96
C GLU A 80 17.97 -27.29 0.69
N GLY A 81 17.92 -27.64 -0.60
CA GLY A 81 17.94 -29.02 -1.09
C GLY A 81 16.62 -29.78 -0.90
N GLN A 82 15.60 -29.17 -0.29
CA GLN A 82 14.34 -29.83 0.07
C GLN A 82 13.17 -29.40 -0.82
N TYR A 83 13.14 -28.12 -1.24
CA TYR A 83 12.01 -27.55 -1.95
C TYR A 83 12.36 -27.13 -3.38
N SER A 84 11.42 -27.33 -4.30
CA SER A 84 11.43 -26.68 -5.61
C SER A 84 10.98 -25.23 -5.46
N VAL A 85 11.68 -24.30 -6.11
CA VAL A 85 11.35 -22.87 -6.11
C VAL A 85 9.94 -22.58 -6.64
N LEU A 86 9.37 -23.52 -7.40
CA LEU A 86 8.03 -23.42 -7.98
C LEU A 86 6.90 -23.70 -6.98
N ASP A 87 7.21 -24.25 -5.81
CA ASP A 87 6.22 -24.72 -4.83
C ASP A 87 5.89 -23.63 -3.80
N GLN A 88 5.59 -22.41 -4.28
CA GLN A 88 5.41 -21.19 -3.45
C GLN A 88 4.51 -21.42 -2.23
N VAL A 89 3.32 -22.01 -2.43
CA VAL A 89 2.35 -22.26 -1.36
C VAL A 89 2.90 -23.25 -0.33
N VAL A 90 3.64 -24.25 -0.76
CA VAL A 90 4.24 -25.24 0.16
C VAL A 90 5.34 -24.57 0.99
N ILE A 91 6.17 -23.76 0.35
CA ILE A 91 7.25 -23.02 1.01
C ILE A 91 6.67 -22.02 2.03
N ASP A 92 5.70 -21.20 1.63
CA ASP A 92 5.08 -20.22 2.54
C ASP A 92 4.44 -20.90 3.75
N ASN A 93 3.75 -22.03 3.55
CA ASN A 93 3.18 -22.81 4.66
C ASN A 93 4.26 -23.42 5.57
N ALA A 94 5.36 -23.92 5.00
CA ALA A 94 6.49 -24.43 5.77
C ALA A 94 7.12 -23.32 6.63
N LEU A 95 7.25 -22.09 6.10
CA LEU A 95 7.76 -20.94 6.85
C LEU A 95 6.83 -20.53 8.00
N ILE A 96 5.52 -20.54 7.77
CA ILE A 96 4.52 -20.27 8.81
C ILE A 96 4.59 -21.33 9.92
N GLU A 97 4.66 -22.61 9.55
CA GLU A 97 4.78 -23.72 10.51
C GLU A 97 6.11 -23.66 11.29
N LEU A 98 7.21 -23.34 10.61
CA LEU A 98 8.54 -23.21 11.21
C LEU A 98 8.62 -22.07 12.23
N ASP A 99 7.92 -20.96 11.99
CA ASP A 99 7.79 -19.89 12.98
C ASP A 99 6.92 -20.32 14.18
N GLY A 100 5.76 -20.91 13.90
CA GLY A 100 4.87 -21.48 14.90
C GLY A 100 4.06 -20.48 15.72
N THR A 101 4.14 -19.16 15.45
CA THR A 101 3.24 -18.14 16.03
C THR A 101 2.26 -17.58 15.01
N GLU A 102 1.11 -17.11 15.48
CA GLU A 102 0.09 -16.50 14.61
C GLU A 102 0.58 -15.21 13.94
N ASN A 103 1.46 -14.47 14.61
CA ASN A 103 1.96 -13.16 14.17
C ASN A 103 3.37 -13.20 13.57
N LYS A 104 3.93 -14.38 13.29
CA LYS A 104 5.27 -14.56 12.71
C LYS A 104 6.39 -13.96 13.57
N GLY A 105 6.20 -13.95 14.89
CA GLY A 105 7.02 -13.19 15.84
C GLY A 105 8.30 -13.91 16.28
N ASN A 106 8.43 -15.21 16.03
CA ASN A 106 9.60 -15.99 16.42
C ASN A 106 10.76 -15.80 15.42
N LEU A 107 10.47 -15.96 14.13
CA LEU A 107 11.42 -15.75 13.03
C LEU A 107 11.42 -14.28 12.57
N GLY A 108 10.29 -13.61 12.69
CA GLY A 108 10.05 -12.26 12.18
C GLY A 108 9.33 -12.28 10.83
N ALA A 109 8.24 -11.51 10.72
CA ALA A 109 7.50 -11.37 9.47
C ALA A 109 8.37 -10.81 8.33
N ASN A 110 9.38 -9.99 8.67
CA ASN A 110 10.38 -9.50 7.74
C ASN A 110 11.35 -10.58 7.23
N ALA A 111 11.72 -11.56 8.06
CA ALA A 111 12.51 -12.70 7.59
C ALA A 111 11.70 -13.56 6.62
N ILE A 112 10.45 -13.90 7.01
CA ILE A 112 9.56 -14.77 6.24
C ILE A 112 9.19 -14.14 4.90
N LEU A 113 8.75 -12.88 4.90
CA LEU A 113 8.36 -12.21 3.66
C LEU A 113 9.52 -12.07 2.67
N GLY A 114 10.72 -11.75 3.17
CA GLY A 114 11.91 -11.64 2.32
C GLY A 114 12.18 -12.93 1.56
N VAL A 115 12.10 -14.07 2.25
CA VAL A 115 12.25 -15.40 1.63
C VAL A 115 11.09 -15.69 0.67
N SER A 116 9.85 -15.45 1.08
CA SER A 116 8.64 -15.67 0.28
C SER A 116 8.71 -14.95 -1.07
N MET A 117 9.09 -13.66 -1.06
CA MET A 117 9.28 -12.87 -2.28
C MET A 117 10.48 -13.33 -3.10
N ALA A 118 11.64 -13.56 -2.47
CA ALA A 118 12.85 -13.97 -3.19
C ALA A 118 12.68 -15.32 -3.90
N VAL A 119 11.93 -16.25 -3.31
CA VAL A 119 11.52 -17.51 -3.95
C VAL A 119 10.69 -17.24 -5.20
N ALA A 120 9.66 -16.39 -5.13
CA ALA A 120 8.85 -16.07 -6.30
C ALA A 120 9.65 -15.43 -7.44
N HIS A 121 10.60 -14.53 -7.12
CA HIS A 121 11.52 -13.96 -8.10
C HIS A 121 12.41 -15.04 -8.73
N ALA A 122 12.98 -15.94 -7.93
CA ALA A 122 13.84 -17.02 -8.42
C ALA A 122 13.06 -18.02 -9.28
N ALA A 123 11.78 -18.24 -8.98
CA ALA A 123 10.88 -19.07 -9.78
C ALA A 123 10.52 -18.43 -11.11
N ALA A 124 10.22 -17.13 -11.12
CA ALA A 124 9.97 -16.38 -12.33
C ALA A 124 11.20 -16.39 -13.25
N ASP A 125 12.40 -16.17 -12.69
CA ASP A 125 13.68 -16.27 -13.40
C ASP A 125 13.94 -17.69 -13.92
N TYR A 126 13.67 -18.73 -13.12
CA TYR A 126 13.82 -20.13 -13.54
C TYR A 126 12.94 -20.49 -14.75
N LEU A 127 11.72 -19.94 -14.80
CA LEU A 127 10.77 -20.18 -15.89
C LEU A 127 10.95 -19.21 -17.07
N ASP A 128 11.85 -18.24 -16.98
CA ASP A 128 12.01 -17.14 -17.95
C ASP A 128 10.68 -16.40 -18.18
N LEU A 129 9.99 -16.09 -17.08
CA LEU A 129 8.73 -15.36 -17.09
C LEU A 129 8.86 -14.01 -16.37
N PRO A 130 8.18 -12.96 -16.85
CA PRO A 130 7.92 -11.78 -16.02
C PRO A 130 7.21 -12.17 -14.72
N LEU A 131 7.59 -11.53 -13.60
CA LEU A 131 7.06 -11.88 -12.28
C LEU A 131 5.52 -11.80 -12.22
N TYR A 132 4.92 -10.75 -12.78
CA TYR A 132 3.45 -10.64 -12.82
C TYR A 132 2.75 -11.81 -13.55
N GLN A 133 3.39 -12.42 -14.56
CA GLN A 133 2.86 -13.60 -15.26
C GLN A 133 3.10 -14.88 -14.48
N TYR A 134 4.23 -15.01 -13.80
CA TYR A 134 4.47 -16.13 -12.89
C TYR A 134 3.41 -16.17 -11.78
N LEU A 135 3.16 -15.02 -11.15
CA LEU A 135 2.22 -14.89 -10.04
C LEU A 135 0.75 -14.99 -10.47
N GLY A 136 0.37 -14.30 -11.56
CA GLY A 136 -1.03 -14.13 -11.97
C GLY A 136 -1.48 -15.03 -13.13
N GLY A 137 -0.55 -15.75 -13.75
CA GLY A 137 -0.79 -16.56 -14.92
C GLY A 137 -1.11 -15.74 -16.19
N VAL A 138 -1.67 -16.44 -17.18
CA VAL A 138 -1.82 -15.95 -18.56
C VAL A 138 -2.75 -14.75 -18.75
N ASN A 139 -3.56 -14.40 -17.74
CA ASN A 139 -4.58 -13.35 -17.84
C ASN A 139 -4.24 -12.09 -17.02
N ALA A 140 -3.03 -12.00 -16.46
CA ALA A 140 -2.51 -10.80 -15.81
C ALA A 140 -2.19 -9.72 -16.86
N LYS A 141 -3.02 -8.67 -16.92
CA LYS A 141 -2.95 -7.65 -17.99
C LYS A 141 -3.53 -6.28 -17.65
N GLN A 142 -4.21 -6.15 -16.52
CA GLN A 142 -4.81 -4.89 -16.07
C GLN A 142 -3.78 -4.08 -15.29
N LEU A 143 -3.49 -2.88 -15.79
CA LEU A 143 -2.69 -1.89 -15.10
C LEU A 143 -3.55 -1.15 -14.07
N PRO A 144 -2.99 -0.84 -12.89
CA PRO A 144 -3.75 -0.20 -11.82
C PRO A 144 -3.92 1.30 -12.04
N VAL A 145 -5.06 1.85 -11.61
CA VAL A 145 -5.22 3.29 -11.37
C VAL A 145 -4.39 3.66 -10.14
N PRO A 146 -3.39 4.56 -10.27
CA PRO A 146 -2.58 4.95 -9.14
C PRO A 146 -3.33 5.93 -8.23
N MET A 147 -3.37 5.64 -6.92
CA MET A 147 -3.64 6.60 -5.86
C MET A 147 -2.33 7.33 -5.56
N MET A 148 -2.18 8.53 -6.11
CA MET A 148 -0.94 9.29 -6.02
C MET A 148 -1.03 10.29 -4.90
N ASN A 149 -0.24 10.07 -3.85
CA ASN A 149 -0.04 11.01 -2.77
C ASN A 149 0.42 12.37 -3.32
N ILE A 150 -0.13 13.47 -2.80
CA ILE A 150 0.19 14.82 -3.27
C ILE A 150 0.31 15.86 -2.15
N VAL A 151 -0.49 15.74 -1.07
CA VAL A 151 -0.39 16.54 0.15
C VAL A 151 -0.47 15.62 1.36
N ASN A 152 0.39 15.86 2.35
CA ASN A 152 0.44 15.14 3.61
C ASN A 152 -0.04 16.02 4.77
N GLY A 153 -0.65 15.39 5.77
CA GLY A 153 -0.98 15.91 7.10
C GLY A 153 -0.74 14.82 8.16
N GLY A 154 -1.36 14.97 9.32
CA GLY A 154 -1.30 14.00 10.42
C GLY A 154 0.14 13.60 10.79
N GLU A 155 0.36 12.33 11.12
CA GLU A 155 1.68 11.80 11.49
C GLU A 155 2.71 11.81 10.34
N HIS A 156 2.26 12.02 9.10
CA HIS A 156 3.13 12.10 7.92
C HIS A 156 3.71 13.50 7.67
N ALA A 157 3.33 14.50 8.47
CA ALA A 157 3.79 15.87 8.30
C ALA A 157 3.82 16.66 9.62
N ASP A 158 4.87 17.47 9.81
CA ASP A 158 4.91 18.50 10.86
C ASP A 158 4.16 19.76 10.38
N ASN A 159 2.83 19.64 10.26
CA ASN A 159 1.93 20.73 9.86
C ASN A 159 0.62 20.70 10.66
N ASN A 160 -0.35 21.52 10.25
CA ASN A 160 -1.63 21.69 10.93
C ASN A 160 -2.82 21.03 10.19
N VAL A 161 -2.54 20.08 9.29
CA VAL A 161 -3.57 19.36 8.54
C VAL A 161 -3.86 18.05 9.26
N ASP A 162 -5.12 17.80 9.63
CA ASP A 162 -5.48 16.61 10.44
C ASP A 162 -5.47 15.33 9.60
N ILE A 163 -5.95 15.39 8.36
CA ILE A 163 -6.01 14.25 7.44
C ILE A 163 -4.61 13.89 6.96
N GLN A 164 -4.25 12.61 7.08
CA GLN A 164 -2.89 12.13 6.85
C GLN A 164 -2.45 12.24 5.39
N GLU A 165 -3.30 11.84 4.43
CA GLU A 165 -2.96 11.96 3.02
C GLU A 165 -4.12 12.45 2.15
N PHE A 166 -3.78 13.31 1.19
CA PHE A 166 -4.63 13.65 0.07
C PHE A 166 -3.96 13.16 -1.21
N MET A 167 -4.77 12.53 -2.06
CA MET A 167 -4.31 11.83 -3.24
C MET A 167 -5.11 12.25 -4.48
N ILE A 168 -4.46 12.16 -5.64
CA ILE A 168 -5.11 12.27 -6.94
C ILE A 168 -5.16 10.91 -7.63
N MET A 169 -6.24 10.67 -8.37
CA MET A 169 -6.46 9.45 -9.15
C MET A 169 -6.79 9.81 -10.60
N PRO A 170 -5.87 9.60 -11.57
CA PRO A 170 -6.07 9.94 -12.98
C PRO A 170 -6.99 8.95 -13.72
N VAL A 171 -8.23 8.82 -13.26
CA VAL A 171 -9.22 7.82 -13.70
C VAL A 171 -9.67 7.93 -15.16
N GLY A 172 -9.47 9.10 -15.80
CA GLY A 172 -9.84 9.34 -17.20
C GLY A 172 -8.70 9.12 -18.19
N ALA A 173 -7.53 8.67 -17.73
CA ALA A 173 -6.41 8.34 -18.61
C ALA A 173 -6.74 7.16 -19.53
N GLU A 174 -6.09 7.12 -20.70
CA GLU A 174 -6.25 6.06 -21.70
C GLU A 174 -5.31 4.87 -21.47
N SER A 175 -4.27 5.07 -20.65
CA SER A 175 -3.22 4.09 -20.35
C SER A 175 -2.54 4.46 -19.03
N PHE A 176 -1.80 3.52 -18.44
CA PHE A 176 -1.03 3.79 -17.23
C PHE A 176 0.07 4.83 -17.49
N ARG A 177 0.76 4.77 -18.64
CA ARG A 177 1.71 5.81 -19.05
C ARG A 177 1.07 7.20 -19.11
N HIS A 178 -0.15 7.30 -19.63
CA HIS A 178 -0.88 8.57 -19.63
C HIS A 178 -1.23 8.99 -18.18
N ALA A 179 -1.76 8.07 -17.37
CA ALA A 179 -2.09 8.30 -15.98
C ALA A 179 -0.91 8.86 -15.16
N LEU A 180 0.27 8.24 -15.29
CA LEU A 180 1.50 8.68 -14.62
C LEU A 180 1.91 10.09 -15.06
N ARG A 181 1.82 10.40 -16.35
CA ARG A 181 2.10 11.74 -16.87
C ARG A 181 1.15 12.78 -16.28
N MET A 182 -0.15 12.49 -16.24
CA MET A 182 -1.15 13.38 -15.64
C MET A 182 -0.80 13.69 -14.19
N GLY A 183 -0.53 12.66 -13.40
CA GLY A 183 -0.18 12.82 -11.99
C GLY A 183 1.10 13.64 -11.78
N ALA A 184 2.15 13.40 -12.60
CA ALA A 184 3.39 14.15 -12.52
C ALA A 184 3.21 15.64 -12.90
N GLU A 185 2.44 15.94 -13.94
CA GLU A 185 2.13 17.32 -14.34
C GLU A 185 1.34 18.05 -13.24
N ILE A 186 0.37 17.38 -12.60
CA ILE A 186 -0.40 17.93 -11.48
C ILE A 186 0.49 18.14 -10.25
N PHE A 187 1.38 17.19 -9.92
CA PHE A 187 2.34 17.33 -8.82
C PHE A 187 3.23 18.57 -9.00
N HIS A 188 3.77 18.79 -10.20
CA HIS A 188 4.57 19.97 -10.51
C HIS A 188 3.74 21.27 -10.56
N SER A 189 2.50 21.20 -11.03
CA SER A 189 1.54 22.31 -10.97
C SER A 189 1.25 22.72 -9.53
N LEU A 190 0.99 21.75 -8.64
CA LEU A 190 0.77 21.98 -7.22
C LEU A 190 1.99 22.62 -6.56
N LYS A 191 3.20 22.13 -6.86
CA LYS A 191 4.44 22.74 -6.35
C LYS A 191 4.48 24.25 -6.63
N LYS A 192 4.09 24.66 -7.85
CA LYS A 192 4.03 26.07 -8.23
C LYS A 192 2.93 26.83 -7.49
N VAL A 193 1.74 26.25 -7.37
CA VAL A 193 0.63 26.84 -6.58
C VAL A 193 1.06 27.10 -5.14
N LEU A 194 1.71 26.13 -4.49
CA LEU A 194 2.21 26.28 -3.13
C LEU A 194 3.29 27.37 -3.03
N GLN A 195 4.23 27.43 -3.98
CA GLN A 195 5.26 28.48 -4.01
C GLN A 195 4.67 29.88 -4.21
N ASP A 196 3.67 30.02 -5.09
CA ASP A 196 2.99 31.30 -5.33
C ASP A 196 2.23 31.77 -4.07
N LYS A 197 1.79 30.84 -3.21
CA LYS A 197 1.20 31.11 -1.88
C LYS A 197 2.25 31.31 -0.78
N GLY A 198 3.54 31.17 -1.07
CA GLY A 198 4.63 31.26 -0.08
C GLY A 198 4.72 30.07 0.87
N LEU A 199 4.14 28.92 0.50
CA LEU A 199 4.09 27.71 1.32
C LEU A 199 5.30 26.80 1.08
N ASN A 200 5.55 25.91 2.05
CA ASN A 200 6.62 24.93 1.97
C ASN A 200 6.39 23.93 0.82
N THR A 201 7.48 23.52 0.15
CA THR A 201 7.47 22.49 -0.90
C THR A 201 8.49 21.38 -0.67
N ALA A 202 8.98 21.25 0.57
CA ALA A 202 9.63 20.03 1.03
C ALA A 202 8.64 18.86 1.00
N VAL A 203 9.18 17.66 0.85
CA VAL A 203 8.40 16.44 0.71
C VAL A 203 8.55 15.53 1.92
N GLY A 204 7.47 14.81 2.26
CA GLY A 204 7.46 13.80 3.33
C GLY A 204 8.03 12.45 2.90
N ASP A 205 7.71 11.40 3.66
CA ASP A 205 8.17 10.02 3.41
C ASP A 205 7.59 9.45 2.10
N GLU A 206 6.33 9.77 1.81
CA GLU A 206 5.60 9.36 0.59
C GLU A 206 5.96 10.22 -0.61
N GLY A 207 6.68 11.33 -0.40
CA GLY A 207 7.10 12.25 -1.44
C GLY A 207 6.10 13.35 -1.81
N GLY A 208 4.93 13.42 -1.16
CA GLY A 208 3.97 14.52 -1.25
C GLY A 208 4.42 15.75 -0.46
N PHE A 209 3.76 16.88 -0.69
CA PHE A 209 4.09 18.13 0.00
C PHE A 209 3.44 18.20 1.39
N ALA A 210 4.13 18.84 2.33
CA ALA A 210 3.61 19.09 3.68
C ALA A 210 3.48 20.60 3.97
N PRO A 211 2.56 21.33 3.31
CA PRO A 211 2.32 22.74 3.58
C PRO A 211 1.52 22.92 4.88
N ASN A 212 1.62 24.11 5.50
CA ASN A 212 0.62 24.55 6.48
C ASN A 212 -0.57 25.14 5.73
N LEU A 213 -1.78 24.69 6.06
CA LEU A 213 -3.04 25.08 5.40
C LEU A 213 -4.08 25.42 6.46
N SER A 214 -4.99 26.33 6.18
CA SER A 214 -5.98 26.80 7.15
C SER A 214 -7.07 25.78 7.50
N SER A 215 -7.28 24.75 6.69
CA SER A 215 -8.22 23.65 6.95
C SER A 215 -7.95 22.43 6.06
N ASN A 216 -8.56 21.29 6.39
CA ASN A 216 -8.54 20.10 5.53
C ASN A 216 -9.22 20.40 4.18
N GLU A 217 -10.23 21.26 4.19
CA GLU A 217 -10.90 21.69 2.97
C GLU A 217 -10.00 22.55 2.06
N GLU A 218 -9.13 23.39 2.62
CA GLU A 218 -8.17 24.16 1.82
C GLU A 218 -7.20 23.25 1.06
N ALA A 219 -6.84 22.09 1.63
CA ALA A 219 -6.02 21.09 0.94
C ALA A 219 -6.73 20.60 -0.33
N LEU A 220 -8.00 20.20 -0.22
CA LEU A 220 -8.81 19.78 -1.38
C LEU A 220 -8.92 20.89 -2.43
N ALA A 221 -9.27 22.11 -2.01
CA ALA A 221 -9.40 23.24 -2.92
C ALA A 221 -8.08 23.58 -3.65
N THR A 222 -6.95 23.49 -2.96
CA THR A 222 -5.63 23.75 -3.53
C THR A 222 -5.21 22.66 -4.53
N ILE A 223 -5.58 21.40 -4.27
CA ILE A 223 -5.35 20.30 -5.22
C ILE A 223 -6.22 20.49 -6.47
N ILE A 224 -7.48 20.88 -6.32
CA ILE A 224 -8.37 21.20 -7.45
C ILE A 224 -7.76 22.31 -8.32
N GLU A 225 -7.28 23.40 -7.72
CA GLU A 225 -6.59 24.49 -8.43
C GLU A 225 -5.38 23.97 -9.22
N ALA A 226 -4.60 23.05 -8.65
CA ALA A 226 -3.45 22.45 -9.31
C ALA A 226 -3.84 21.55 -10.49
N ILE A 227 -4.92 20.76 -10.36
CA ILE A 227 -5.47 19.91 -11.43
C ILE A 227 -5.88 20.79 -12.62
N GLU A 228 -6.65 21.85 -12.36
CA GLU A 228 -7.11 22.77 -13.39
C GLU A 228 -5.95 23.51 -14.08
N LYS A 229 -4.97 23.99 -13.29
CA LYS A 229 -3.77 24.66 -13.83
C LYS A 229 -2.87 23.73 -14.64
N ALA A 230 -2.91 22.42 -14.37
CA ALA A 230 -2.22 21.41 -15.18
C ALA A 230 -2.97 21.11 -16.50
N GLY A 231 -4.19 21.64 -16.68
CA GLY A 231 -4.99 21.47 -17.89
C GLY A 231 -5.91 20.24 -17.87
N TYR A 232 -6.15 19.65 -16.71
CA TYR A 232 -7.04 18.50 -16.52
C TYR A 232 -8.34 18.91 -15.85
N LYS A 233 -9.39 18.11 -16.06
CA LYS A 233 -10.72 18.33 -15.50
C LYS A 233 -10.93 17.52 -14.22
N PRO A 234 -11.10 18.19 -13.05
CA PRO A 234 -11.52 17.51 -11.83
C PRO A 234 -12.87 16.83 -12.01
N GLY A 235 -13.00 15.61 -11.51
CA GLY A 235 -14.21 14.80 -11.61
C GLY A 235 -14.41 14.07 -12.94
N GLU A 236 -13.84 14.52 -14.05
CA GLU A 236 -13.91 13.77 -15.32
C GLU A 236 -12.63 12.96 -15.54
N GLU A 237 -11.48 13.63 -15.49
CA GLU A 237 -10.19 13.05 -15.81
C GLU A 237 -9.42 12.64 -14.55
N VAL A 238 -9.58 13.41 -13.48
CA VAL A 238 -8.89 13.22 -12.19
C VAL A 238 -9.90 13.28 -11.06
N ARG A 239 -9.90 12.25 -10.20
CA ARG A 239 -10.66 12.21 -8.94
C ARG A 239 -9.73 12.37 -7.76
N LEU A 240 -10.30 12.66 -6.59
CA LEU A 240 -9.55 12.73 -5.33
C LEU A 240 -9.73 11.45 -4.52
N ALA A 241 -8.71 11.10 -3.77
CA ALA A 241 -8.78 10.11 -2.70
C ALA A 241 -8.19 10.73 -1.43
N MET A 242 -8.59 10.25 -0.27
CA MET A 242 -8.04 10.68 1.01
C MET A 242 -7.80 9.50 1.93
N ASP A 243 -6.77 9.62 2.76
CA ASP A 243 -6.48 8.74 3.87
C ASP A 243 -6.55 9.58 5.14
N ALA A 244 -7.61 9.34 5.92
CA ALA A 244 -7.83 10.08 7.14
C ALA A 244 -6.91 9.59 8.26
N ALA A 245 -6.55 8.31 8.29
CA ALA A 245 -5.87 7.67 9.42
C ALA A 245 -6.52 8.07 10.77
N SER A 246 -7.86 8.04 10.84
CA SER A 246 -8.58 8.75 11.88
C SER A 246 -8.41 8.21 13.30
N SER A 247 -7.90 6.98 13.44
CA SER A 247 -7.43 6.43 14.70
C SER A 247 -6.39 7.31 15.40
N GLU A 248 -5.56 8.04 14.64
CA GLU A 248 -4.53 8.93 15.18
C GLU A 248 -5.13 10.17 15.88
N PHE A 249 -6.34 10.58 15.51
CA PHE A 249 -7.04 11.70 16.12
C PHE A 249 -8.33 11.29 16.85
N TYR A 250 -8.52 10.00 17.12
CA TYR A 250 -9.64 9.49 17.90
C TYR A 250 -9.31 9.41 19.40
N ASP A 251 -10.10 10.11 20.21
CA ASP A 251 -10.01 10.04 21.68
C ASP A 251 -10.80 8.82 22.18
N LYS A 252 -10.08 7.73 22.46
CA LYS A 252 -10.67 6.47 22.95
C LYS A 252 -11.42 6.60 24.28
N GLU A 253 -11.06 7.58 25.12
CA GLU A 253 -11.75 7.79 26.41
C GLU A 253 -13.09 8.50 26.24
N LYS A 254 -13.15 9.46 25.32
CA LYS A 254 -14.34 10.28 25.06
C LYS A 254 -15.23 9.74 23.93
N GLY A 255 -14.70 8.87 23.09
CA GLY A 255 -15.40 8.34 21.90
C GLY A 255 -15.67 9.41 20.84
N VAL A 256 -14.70 10.30 20.60
CA VAL A 256 -14.83 11.44 19.68
C VAL A 256 -13.55 11.65 18.86
N TYR A 257 -13.70 12.22 17.67
CA TYR A 257 -12.63 12.58 16.75
C TYR A 257 -12.24 14.05 16.95
N ASN A 258 -10.96 14.33 17.16
CA ASN A 258 -10.43 15.66 17.43
C ASN A 258 -9.66 16.21 16.22
N LEU A 259 -10.33 17.00 15.38
CA LEU A 259 -9.72 17.71 14.27
C LEU A 259 -9.06 19.00 14.79
N ALA A 260 -7.87 18.85 15.36
CA ALA A 260 -7.13 19.91 16.05
C ALA A 260 -6.73 21.05 15.10
N GLY A 261 -6.44 20.75 13.84
CA GLY A 261 -6.13 21.72 12.79
C GLY A 261 -7.25 22.72 12.54
N GLU A 262 -8.50 22.28 12.72
CA GLU A 262 -9.71 23.12 12.60
C GLU A 262 -10.29 23.54 13.96
N GLY A 263 -9.82 22.95 15.07
CA GLY A 263 -10.33 23.19 16.41
C GLY A 263 -11.75 22.64 16.63
N VAL A 264 -12.10 21.54 15.95
CA VAL A 264 -13.43 20.93 15.97
C VAL A 264 -13.37 19.51 16.53
N VAL A 265 -14.34 19.16 17.36
CA VAL A 265 -14.53 17.79 17.85
C VAL A 265 -15.81 17.24 17.25
N LYS A 266 -15.77 16.00 16.76
CA LYS A 266 -16.90 15.32 16.11
C LYS A 266 -17.13 13.94 16.72
N THR A 267 -18.38 13.56 16.85
CA THR A 267 -18.78 12.15 17.05
C THR A 267 -18.65 11.36 15.74
N SER A 268 -18.73 10.03 15.79
CA SER A 268 -18.70 9.18 14.59
C SER A 268 -19.79 9.58 13.57
N ALA A 269 -21.01 9.87 14.03
CA ALA A 269 -22.10 10.31 13.15
C ALA A 269 -21.82 11.67 12.49
N GLU A 270 -21.20 12.61 13.22
CA GLU A 270 -20.80 13.91 12.67
C GLU A 270 -19.61 13.79 11.72
N MET A 271 -18.70 12.83 11.92
CA MET A 271 -17.64 12.50 10.96
C MET A 271 -18.23 11.93 9.67
N VAL A 272 -19.20 11.01 9.77
CA VAL A 272 -19.88 10.42 8.60
C VAL A 272 -20.55 11.49 7.76
N GLU A 273 -21.32 12.40 8.37
CA GLU A 273 -21.95 13.50 7.62
C GLU A 273 -20.93 14.48 7.06
N TRP A 274 -19.83 14.74 7.78
CA TRP A 274 -18.74 15.56 7.25
C TRP A 274 -18.12 14.97 5.99
N TYR A 275 -17.82 13.66 5.95
CA TYR A 275 -17.35 13.01 4.73
C TYR A 275 -18.38 13.05 3.61
N ALA A 276 -19.67 12.88 3.93
CA ALA A 276 -20.72 12.96 2.93
C ALA A 276 -20.80 14.36 2.30
N GLU A 277 -20.75 15.42 3.11
CA GLU A 277 -20.70 16.81 2.64
C GLU A 277 -19.46 17.09 1.77
N LEU A 278 -18.29 16.57 2.17
CA LEU A 278 -17.07 16.69 1.37
C LEU A 278 -17.21 16.00 0.01
N CYS A 279 -17.79 14.80 -0.04
CA CYS A 279 -18.02 14.05 -1.28
C CYS A 279 -19.07 14.70 -2.20
N GLU A 280 -20.01 15.47 -1.65
CA GLU A 280 -20.95 16.27 -2.43
C GLU A 280 -20.29 17.49 -3.07
N LYS A 281 -19.30 18.09 -2.38
CA LYS A 281 -18.63 19.31 -2.81
C LYS A 281 -17.40 19.07 -3.69
N TYR A 282 -16.66 18.00 -3.44
CA TYR A 282 -15.41 17.67 -4.11
C TYR A 282 -15.51 16.31 -4.82
N PRO A 283 -14.75 16.10 -5.92
CA PRO A 283 -14.79 14.86 -6.69
C PRO A 283 -14.01 13.72 -6.00
N ILE A 284 -14.26 13.49 -4.72
CA ILE A 284 -13.69 12.41 -3.91
C ILE A 284 -14.35 11.09 -4.35
N ILE A 285 -13.52 10.09 -4.65
CA ILE A 285 -13.96 8.75 -5.04
C ILE A 285 -13.53 7.68 -4.05
N SER A 286 -12.57 7.97 -3.17
CA SER A 286 -12.08 7.02 -2.17
C SER A 286 -11.74 7.71 -0.85
N ILE A 287 -12.14 7.08 0.26
CA ILE A 287 -11.78 7.45 1.62
C ILE A 287 -11.21 6.21 2.31
N GLU A 288 -10.01 6.35 2.84
CA GLU A 288 -9.31 5.33 3.63
C GLU A 288 -9.35 5.72 5.10
N ASP A 289 -9.66 4.74 5.96
CA ASP A 289 -9.71 4.84 7.43
C ASP A 289 -10.40 6.10 7.97
N GLY A 290 -11.57 6.39 7.40
CA GLY A 290 -12.37 7.55 7.78
C GLY A 290 -12.81 7.57 9.25
N LEU A 291 -12.86 6.40 9.90
CA LEU A 291 -13.22 6.22 11.31
C LEU A 291 -12.18 5.31 12.00
N ASP A 292 -12.18 5.29 13.33
CA ASP A 292 -11.21 4.54 14.13
C ASP A 292 -11.29 3.04 13.84
N GLU A 293 -10.14 2.35 13.83
CA GLU A 293 -9.98 0.92 13.57
C GLU A 293 -10.90 0.01 14.42
N ASN A 294 -11.41 0.52 15.56
CA ASN A 294 -12.34 -0.19 16.46
C ASN A 294 -13.78 0.35 16.41
N ASP A 295 -14.07 1.43 15.70
CA ASP A 295 -15.41 2.01 15.53
C ASP A 295 -16.20 1.31 14.40
N TRP A 296 -16.45 0.00 14.58
CA TRP A 296 -17.13 -0.85 13.59
C TRP A 296 -18.55 -0.37 13.27
N ASP A 297 -19.28 0.12 14.29
CA ASP A 297 -20.62 0.69 14.12
C ASP A 297 -20.56 1.97 13.29
N GLY A 298 -19.58 2.84 13.54
CA GLY A 298 -19.33 4.02 12.72
C GLY A 298 -18.97 3.66 11.28
N HIS A 299 -18.03 2.72 11.06
CA HIS A 299 -17.67 2.30 9.70
C HIS A 299 -18.85 1.70 8.94
N LYS A 300 -19.72 0.95 9.63
CA LYS A 300 -20.97 0.45 9.05
C LYS A 300 -21.88 1.60 8.64
N LEU A 301 -22.07 2.60 9.52
CA LEU A 301 -22.85 3.79 9.22
C LEU A 301 -22.29 4.56 8.01
N LEU A 302 -20.96 4.72 7.93
CA LEU A 302 -20.28 5.34 6.78
C LEU A 302 -20.56 4.55 5.49
N THR A 303 -20.50 3.22 5.56
CA THR A 303 -20.75 2.33 4.43
C THR A 303 -22.19 2.43 3.95
N GLU A 304 -23.16 2.46 4.86
CA GLU A 304 -24.57 2.68 4.54
C GLU A 304 -24.84 4.07 3.94
N ARG A 305 -24.09 5.09 4.37
CA ARG A 305 -24.32 6.49 4.00
C ARG A 305 -23.77 6.88 2.62
N ILE A 306 -22.57 6.40 2.26
CA ILE A 306 -21.89 6.79 1.00
C ILE A 306 -21.22 5.62 0.25
N GLY A 307 -21.22 4.40 0.78
CA GLY A 307 -20.50 3.25 0.21
C GLY A 307 -21.04 2.76 -1.14
N ASP A 308 -22.19 3.27 -1.61
CA ASP A 308 -22.70 3.00 -2.96
C ASP A 308 -22.00 3.84 -4.04
N LYS A 309 -21.41 4.98 -3.67
CA LYS A 309 -20.79 5.96 -4.60
C LYS A 309 -19.31 6.21 -4.34
N VAL A 310 -18.84 5.92 -3.13
CA VAL A 310 -17.48 6.19 -2.67
C VAL A 310 -16.84 4.88 -2.23
N GLN A 311 -15.59 4.67 -2.64
CA GLN A 311 -14.77 3.58 -2.15
C GLN A 311 -14.37 3.86 -0.69
N LEU A 312 -14.57 2.89 0.18
CA LEU A 312 -14.24 2.94 1.60
C LEU A 312 -13.20 1.86 1.88
N VAL A 313 -11.94 2.29 1.96
CA VAL A 313 -10.78 1.43 2.14
C VAL A 313 -10.52 1.27 3.64
N GLY A 314 -10.47 0.02 4.11
CA GLY A 314 -9.93 -0.29 5.43
C GLY A 314 -8.45 -0.62 5.32
N ASP A 315 -7.60 0.16 5.99
CA ASP A 315 -6.18 -0.11 6.22
C ASP A 315 -5.99 -0.64 7.64
N ASP A 316 -5.95 0.21 8.67
CA ASP A 316 -5.89 -0.17 10.08
C ASP A 316 -7.14 -0.96 10.53
N LEU A 317 -8.28 -0.70 9.88
CA LEU A 317 -9.51 -1.48 10.10
C LEU A 317 -9.29 -2.98 9.84
N PHE A 318 -8.55 -3.35 8.79
CA PHE A 318 -8.37 -4.75 8.39
C PHE A 318 -6.96 -5.29 8.57
N VAL A 319 -5.93 -4.44 8.59
CA VAL A 319 -4.49 -4.75 8.70
C VAL A 319 -4.03 -5.93 7.84
N THR A 320 -4.54 -6.02 6.61
CA THR A 320 -4.31 -7.17 5.70
C THR A 320 -4.66 -8.54 6.34
N ASN A 321 -5.47 -8.57 7.41
CA ASN A 321 -5.85 -9.79 8.14
C ASN A 321 -7.15 -10.38 7.59
N THR A 322 -7.08 -11.60 7.07
CA THR A 322 -8.22 -12.29 6.43
C THR A 322 -9.38 -12.56 7.39
N LYS A 323 -9.14 -12.69 8.71
CA LYS A 323 -10.21 -12.86 9.70
C LYS A 323 -10.98 -11.55 9.91
N LYS A 324 -10.28 -10.41 10.03
CA LYS A 324 -10.92 -9.09 10.12
C LYS A 324 -11.65 -8.74 8.83
N LEU A 325 -11.04 -9.00 7.67
CA LEU A 325 -11.69 -8.80 6.36
C LEU A 325 -12.98 -9.63 6.24
N ALA A 326 -12.94 -10.91 6.60
CA ALA A 326 -14.13 -11.77 6.58
C ALA A 326 -15.27 -11.22 7.47
N ALA A 327 -14.92 -10.77 8.68
CA ALA A 327 -15.90 -10.14 9.59
C ALA A 327 -16.46 -8.82 9.03
N GLY A 328 -15.63 -8.02 8.34
CA GLY A 328 -16.05 -6.80 7.65
C GLY A 328 -17.04 -7.08 6.53
N ILE A 329 -16.73 -8.07 5.68
CA ILE A 329 -17.61 -8.52 4.60
C ILE A 329 -18.97 -9.00 5.14
N GLU A 330 -18.98 -9.82 6.21
CA GLU A 330 -20.21 -10.33 6.81
C GLU A 330 -21.10 -9.21 7.37
N GLN A 331 -20.49 -8.18 7.95
CA GLN A 331 -21.21 -7.06 8.57
C GLN A 331 -21.56 -5.92 7.60
N GLY A 332 -21.07 -5.97 6.36
CA GLY A 332 -21.25 -4.90 5.37
C GLY A 332 -20.45 -3.66 5.71
N VAL A 333 -19.22 -3.83 6.21
CA VAL A 333 -18.33 -2.76 6.63
C VAL A 333 -17.25 -2.54 5.58
N GLY A 334 -17.13 -1.31 5.10
CA GLY A 334 -16.23 -0.93 4.00
C GLY A 334 -16.66 -1.54 2.66
N ASN A 335 -15.90 -1.26 1.62
CA ASN A 335 -16.06 -1.91 0.31
C ASN A 335 -14.71 -2.08 -0.42
N SER A 336 -13.61 -1.91 0.31
CA SER A 336 -12.25 -2.04 -0.17
C SER A 336 -11.30 -2.35 0.99
N ILE A 337 -10.19 -3.00 0.69
CA ILE A 337 -9.10 -3.26 1.64
C ILE A 337 -7.77 -2.76 1.09
N LEU A 338 -6.95 -2.16 1.94
CA LEU A 338 -5.56 -1.87 1.64
C LEU A 338 -4.70 -3.12 1.90
N ILE A 339 -3.92 -3.55 0.92
CA ILE A 339 -3.09 -4.75 0.99
C ILE A 339 -1.63 -4.34 1.14
N LYS A 340 -1.08 -4.60 2.33
CA LYS A 340 0.34 -4.40 2.65
C LYS A 340 1.00 -5.76 2.86
N VAL A 341 1.85 -6.17 1.92
CA VAL A 341 2.44 -7.53 1.90
C VAL A 341 3.15 -7.92 3.20
N ASN A 342 3.81 -6.96 3.86
CA ASN A 342 4.54 -7.20 5.11
C ASN A 342 3.65 -7.15 6.36
N GLN A 343 2.40 -6.68 6.28
CA GLN A 343 1.44 -6.79 7.39
C GLN A 343 0.93 -8.23 7.56
N ILE A 344 0.95 -9.05 6.50
CA ILE A 344 0.51 -10.45 6.57
C ILE A 344 1.69 -11.44 6.53
N GLY A 345 2.75 -11.12 5.79
CA GLY A 345 4.07 -11.76 5.92
C GLY A 345 4.41 -12.84 4.89
N THR A 346 3.49 -13.29 4.04
CA THR A 346 3.80 -14.16 2.89
C THR A 346 3.06 -13.73 1.63
N LEU A 347 3.57 -14.13 0.46
CA LEU A 347 2.85 -13.94 -0.80
C LEU A 347 1.58 -14.79 -0.86
N THR A 348 1.61 -16.03 -0.38
CA THR A 348 0.40 -16.88 -0.36
C THR A 348 -0.74 -16.22 0.41
N GLU A 349 -0.52 -15.78 1.66
CA GLU A 349 -1.58 -15.12 2.45
C GLU A 349 -1.99 -13.77 1.85
N THR A 350 -1.06 -13.05 1.20
CA THR A 350 -1.38 -11.82 0.44
C THR A 350 -2.38 -12.11 -0.67
N PHE A 351 -2.13 -13.13 -1.49
CA PHE A 351 -3.01 -13.48 -2.61
C PHE A 351 -4.36 -14.02 -2.12
N ASP A 352 -4.39 -14.74 -1.00
CA ASP A 352 -5.64 -15.19 -0.36
C ASP A 352 -6.50 -14.00 0.10
N ALA A 353 -5.89 -12.97 0.71
CA ALA A 353 -6.60 -11.75 1.10
C ALA A 353 -7.17 -10.99 -0.12
N ILE A 354 -6.38 -10.86 -1.19
CA ILE A 354 -6.83 -10.22 -2.44
C ILE A 354 -8.00 -10.98 -3.06
N GLU A 355 -7.91 -12.31 -3.16
CA GLU A 355 -8.97 -13.15 -3.74
C GLU A 355 -10.25 -13.12 -2.88
N MET A 356 -10.12 -13.14 -1.56
CA MET A 356 -11.25 -12.99 -0.63
C MET A 356 -11.99 -11.67 -0.86
N ALA A 357 -11.26 -10.56 -0.93
CA ALA A 357 -11.84 -9.24 -1.19
C ALA A 357 -12.57 -9.22 -2.55
N LYS A 358 -11.90 -9.67 -3.61
CA LYS A 358 -12.47 -9.71 -4.97
C LYS A 358 -13.77 -10.50 -5.04
N ARG A 359 -13.82 -11.69 -4.42
CA ARG A 359 -15.02 -12.53 -4.41
C ARG A 359 -16.19 -11.94 -3.62
N ALA A 360 -15.89 -11.08 -2.65
CA ALA A 360 -16.89 -10.32 -1.92
C ALA A 360 -17.36 -9.05 -2.66
N GLY A 361 -16.79 -8.73 -3.82
CA GLY A 361 -17.05 -7.49 -4.54
C GLY A 361 -16.29 -6.28 -3.97
N TYR A 362 -15.34 -6.51 -3.06
CA TYR A 362 -14.44 -5.47 -2.54
C TYR A 362 -13.28 -5.28 -3.51
N THR A 363 -12.79 -4.05 -3.61
CA THR A 363 -11.50 -3.79 -4.25
C THR A 363 -10.34 -4.12 -3.32
N ALA A 364 -9.24 -4.59 -3.89
CA ALA A 364 -7.98 -4.81 -3.18
C ALA A 364 -6.95 -3.80 -3.69
N VAL A 365 -6.59 -2.82 -2.87
CA VAL A 365 -5.65 -1.75 -3.23
C VAL A 365 -4.26 -2.17 -2.76
N ILE A 366 -3.38 -2.53 -3.70
CA ILE A 366 -2.02 -2.93 -3.36
C ILE A 366 -1.24 -1.69 -2.90
N SER A 367 -0.56 -1.78 -1.76
CA SER A 367 0.03 -0.60 -1.11
C SER A 367 1.51 -0.76 -0.79
N HIS A 368 2.22 0.37 -0.87
CA HIS A 368 3.56 0.57 -0.32
C HIS A 368 3.56 0.67 1.22
N ARG A 369 4.75 0.86 1.81
CA ARG A 369 4.90 1.34 3.21
C ARG A 369 5.65 2.67 3.28
N SER A 370 5.65 3.33 4.43
CA SER A 370 6.42 4.58 4.62
C SER A 370 7.93 4.38 4.49
N GLY A 371 8.48 3.28 5.01
CA GLY A 371 9.85 2.82 4.69
C GLY A 371 9.84 1.86 3.50
N GLU A 372 10.15 2.36 2.31
CA GLU A 372 10.26 1.53 1.08
C GLU A 372 11.72 1.26 0.69
N SER A 373 11.89 0.45 -0.35
CA SER A 373 13.20 0.19 -0.99
C SER A 373 13.13 0.40 -2.51
N GLU A 374 14.19 0.03 -3.22
CA GLU A 374 14.19 -0.11 -4.68
C GLU A 374 13.40 -1.33 -5.20
N ASP A 375 12.91 -2.20 -4.31
CA ASP A 375 12.07 -3.35 -4.68
C ASP A 375 10.78 -2.86 -5.37
N VAL A 376 10.30 -3.61 -6.37
CA VAL A 376 9.13 -3.22 -7.18
C VAL A 376 8.03 -4.29 -7.20
N THR A 377 8.12 -5.30 -6.34
CA THR A 377 7.25 -6.50 -6.36
C THR A 377 5.76 -6.14 -6.27
N ILE A 378 5.39 -5.09 -5.53
CA ILE A 378 3.99 -4.67 -5.42
C ILE A 378 3.38 -4.18 -6.75
N ALA A 379 4.19 -3.69 -7.69
CA ALA A 379 3.74 -3.36 -9.03
C ALA A 379 3.34 -4.62 -9.82
N ASP A 380 4.18 -5.66 -9.74
CA ASP A 380 3.89 -6.96 -10.34
C ASP A 380 2.68 -7.63 -9.70
N ILE A 381 2.51 -7.55 -8.37
CA ILE A 381 1.33 -8.08 -7.66
C ILE A 381 0.04 -7.40 -8.14
N ALA A 382 0.05 -6.08 -8.31
CA ALA A 382 -1.12 -5.33 -8.76
C ALA A 382 -1.60 -5.79 -10.16
N VAL A 383 -0.66 -6.10 -11.06
CA VAL A 383 -0.98 -6.59 -12.41
C VAL A 383 -1.30 -8.09 -12.41
N ALA A 384 -0.53 -8.90 -11.66
CA ALA A 384 -0.74 -10.34 -11.48
C ALA A 384 -2.18 -10.65 -11.08
N THR A 385 -2.68 -9.89 -10.12
CA THR A 385 -4.02 -10.07 -9.58
C THR A 385 -5.08 -9.32 -10.37
N ASN A 386 -4.72 -8.49 -11.36
CA ASN A 386 -5.62 -7.51 -11.99
C ASN A 386 -6.37 -6.70 -10.91
N ALA A 387 -5.66 -6.21 -9.89
CA ALA A 387 -6.24 -5.52 -8.73
C ALA A 387 -7.03 -4.28 -9.15
N GLY A 388 -6.57 -3.60 -10.20
CA GLY A 388 -7.18 -2.40 -10.76
C GLY A 388 -6.73 -1.11 -10.08
N GLN A 389 -6.10 -1.17 -8.90
CA GLN A 389 -5.68 0.02 -8.13
C GLN A 389 -4.36 -0.23 -7.38
N ILE A 390 -3.58 0.82 -7.15
CA ILE A 390 -2.32 0.77 -6.38
C ILE A 390 -2.10 2.10 -5.63
N LYS A 391 -1.67 2.04 -4.36
CA LYS A 391 -1.23 3.20 -3.54
C LYS A 391 0.28 3.08 -3.31
N THR A 392 1.08 3.84 -4.06
CA THR A 392 2.56 3.72 -4.01
C THR A 392 3.29 5.06 -3.91
N GLY A 393 2.65 6.05 -3.31
CA GLY A 393 3.22 7.36 -2.98
C GLY A 393 3.12 8.41 -4.08
N ALA A 394 3.92 9.47 -3.97
CA ALA A 394 3.97 10.56 -4.93
C ALA A 394 5.00 10.28 -6.04
N PRO A 395 4.85 10.89 -7.23
CA PRO A 395 5.82 10.74 -8.33
C PRO A 395 7.08 11.61 -8.13
N SER A 396 7.77 11.45 -7.00
CA SER A 396 8.95 12.27 -6.63
C SER A 396 10.16 11.46 -6.17
N ARG A 397 10.06 10.70 -5.08
CA ARG A 397 11.17 9.93 -4.50
C ARG A 397 11.33 8.56 -5.19
N THR A 398 12.57 8.09 -5.37
CA THR A 398 12.86 6.85 -6.13
C THR A 398 12.22 5.61 -5.52
N ASP A 399 12.09 5.54 -4.20
CA ASP A 399 11.40 4.47 -3.48
C ASP A 399 9.90 4.35 -3.87
N ARG A 400 9.33 5.42 -4.45
CA ARG A 400 7.99 5.46 -5.05
C ARG A 400 8.04 5.28 -6.56
N VAL A 401 8.84 6.12 -7.22
CA VAL A 401 8.99 6.17 -8.68
C VAL A 401 9.50 4.85 -9.27
N ALA A 402 10.26 4.04 -8.52
CA ALA A 402 10.67 2.71 -8.95
C ALA A 402 9.48 1.81 -9.30
N LYS A 403 8.40 1.84 -8.51
CA LYS A 403 7.18 1.07 -8.74
C LYS A 403 6.43 1.57 -9.97
N TYR A 404 6.34 2.89 -10.14
CA TYR A 404 5.77 3.47 -11.37
C TYR A 404 6.57 3.11 -12.61
N ASN A 405 7.90 3.14 -12.52
CA ASN A 405 8.77 2.71 -13.61
C ASN A 405 8.57 1.22 -13.93
N GLN A 406 8.35 0.38 -12.93
CA GLN A 406 8.02 -1.02 -13.15
C GLN A 406 6.68 -1.19 -13.87
N LEU A 407 5.64 -0.45 -13.46
CA LEU A 407 4.35 -0.47 -14.15
C LEU A 407 4.45 0.02 -15.60
N LEU A 408 5.31 1.00 -15.90
CA LEU A 408 5.62 1.39 -17.28
C LEU A 408 6.26 0.24 -18.08
N ARG A 409 7.16 -0.53 -17.48
CA ARG A 409 7.78 -1.71 -18.12
C ARG A 409 6.75 -2.81 -18.37
N ILE A 410 5.89 -3.08 -17.39
CA ILE A 410 4.84 -4.10 -17.52
C ILE A 410 3.86 -3.71 -18.62
N GLU A 411 3.41 -2.44 -18.66
CA GLU A 411 2.55 -1.94 -19.73
C GLU A 411 3.20 -2.09 -21.12
N ASP A 412 4.50 -1.76 -21.24
CA ASP A 412 5.26 -1.89 -22.49
C ASP A 412 5.40 -3.36 -22.92
N GLN A 413 5.68 -4.27 -21.98
CA GLN A 413 5.77 -5.73 -22.21
C GLN A 413 4.43 -6.33 -22.66
N LEU A 414 3.32 -5.91 -22.04
CA LEU A 414 1.97 -6.35 -22.42
C LEU A 414 1.55 -5.80 -23.79
N HIS A 415 2.10 -4.66 -24.20
CA HIS A 415 1.83 -4.00 -25.48
C HIS A 415 0.31 -3.88 -25.72
N ALA A 416 -0.19 -4.38 -26.86
CA ALA A 416 -1.61 -4.32 -27.24
C ALA A 416 -2.57 -5.08 -26.31
N THR A 417 -2.05 -5.90 -25.38
CA THR A 417 -2.87 -6.65 -24.42
C THR A 417 -3.07 -5.91 -23.09
N ALA A 418 -2.28 -4.85 -22.84
CA ALA A 418 -2.40 -4.02 -21.66
C ALA A 418 -3.79 -3.38 -21.58
N LYS A 419 -4.36 -3.34 -20.37
CA LYS A 419 -5.64 -2.68 -20.12
C LYS A 419 -5.50 -1.70 -18.98
N TYR A 420 -5.90 -0.46 -19.21
CA TYR A 420 -6.12 0.51 -18.15
C TYR A 420 -7.62 0.79 -18.07
N GLU A 421 -8.26 0.38 -16.97
CA GLU A 421 -9.72 0.42 -16.85
C GLU A 421 -10.23 1.75 -16.28
N GLY A 422 -9.33 2.63 -15.81
CA GLY A 422 -9.69 3.95 -15.30
C GLY A 422 -10.81 3.85 -14.26
N LEU A 423 -11.87 4.63 -14.45
CA LEU A 423 -13.06 4.61 -13.59
C LEU A 423 -13.76 3.24 -13.50
N GLN A 424 -13.56 2.32 -14.46
CA GLN A 424 -14.13 0.95 -14.38
C GLN A 424 -13.40 0.06 -13.37
N SER A 425 -12.23 0.47 -12.87
CA SER A 425 -11.49 -0.25 -11.83
C SER A 425 -12.21 -0.23 -10.46
N PHE A 426 -13.24 0.60 -10.32
CA PHE A 426 -14.11 0.69 -9.14
C PHE A 426 -15.36 -0.17 -9.34
N TYR A 427 -15.19 -1.48 -9.43
CA TYR A 427 -16.31 -2.42 -9.60
C TYR A 427 -17.15 -2.61 -8.32
N ASN A 428 -16.67 -2.09 -7.19
CA ASN A 428 -17.29 -2.15 -5.87
C ASN A 428 -18.37 -1.07 -5.65
N ILE A 429 -18.33 0.04 -6.39
CA ILE A 429 -19.33 1.12 -6.32
C ILE A 429 -20.39 0.96 -7.41
N LYS A 430 -21.64 1.29 -7.10
CA LYS A 430 -22.76 1.22 -8.04
C LYS A 430 -22.82 2.53 -8.83
N LYS A 431 -22.99 2.40 -10.15
CA LYS A 431 -23.17 3.55 -11.04
C LYS A 431 -24.60 4.09 -11.02
#